data_AF-A0A368ZGD0-F1
#
_entry.id   AF-A0A368ZGD0-F1
#
_cell.length_a   1.000
_cell.length_b   1.000
_cell.length_c   1.000
_cell.angle_alpha   90.00
_cell.angle_beta   90.00
_cell.angle_gamma   90.00
#
_symmetry.space_group_name_H-M   'P 1'
#
loop_
_entity.id
_entity.type
_entity.pdbx_description
1 polymer ?
#
loop_
_entity_poly.entity_id
_entity_poly.type
_entity_poly.pdbx_seq_one_letter_code
_entity_poly.pdbx_strand_id
1 'polypeptide(L)'
;MKKYSIEPYDNPKTNTDFKKEEAYLRAKKKVDAIVGFYWHAVSYVVVNIFLIVLIGINSSEGFSTFGTYATAFFWGIGLLFHFLGVFGSDFLFGKNWEKSKIEKYMKNEEQHWE
;
A
#
# COMPACT_ATOMS: atom_id res chain seq x y z
N MET A 1 9.45 -42.98 -30.68
CA MET A 1 9.67 -41.99 -29.59
C MET A 1 8.65 -42.28 -28.50
N LYS A 2 9.09 -42.59 -27.27
CA LYS A 2 8.17 -42.82 -26.13
C LYS A 2 7.54 -41.48 -25.73
N LYS A 3 6.21 -41.39 -25.75
CA LYS A 3 5.49 -40.24 -25.19
C LYS A 3 5.53 -40.37 -23.67
N TYR A 4 6.23 -39.47 -23.00
CA TYR A 4 6.18 -39.34 -21.55
C TYR A 4 4.97 -38.46 -21.21
N SER A 5 3.99 -39.02 -20.50
CA SER A 5 2.95 -38.26 -19.82
C SER A 5 3.55 -37.76 -18.50
N ILE A 6 3.73 -36.44 -18.39
CA ILE A 6 4.10 -35.81 -17.13
C ILE A 6 2.80 -35.67 -16.35
N GLU A 7 2.57 -36.56 -15.38
CA GLU A 7 1.50 -36.36 -14.41
C GLU A 7 1.93 -35.26 -13.44
N PRO A 8 1.07 -34.26 -13.16
CA PRO A 8 1.39 -33.21 -12.22
C PRO A 8 1.59 -33.82 -10.82
N TYR A 9 2.78 -33.61 -10.24
CA TYR A 9 3.11 -34.06 -8.88
C TYR A 9 2.32 -33.22 -7.86
N ASP A 10 1.10 -33.66 -7.55
CA ASP A 10 0.21 -32.98 -6.60
C ASP A 10 0.46 -33.49 -5.17
N ASN A 11 1.32 -32.77 -4.42
CA ASN A 11 1.54 -33.03 -3.01
C ASN A 11 0.76 -32.01 -2.17
N PRO A 12 -0.24 -32.43 -1.39
CA PRO A 12 -1.05 -31.51 -0.59
C PRO A 12 -0.23 -30.73 0.46
N LYS A 13 0.95 -31.24 0.87
CA LYS A 13 1.86 -30.51 1.76
C LYS A 13 2.54 -29.33 1.07
N THR A 14 2.96 -29.47 -0.20
CA THR A 14 3.62 -28.37 -0.91
C THR A 14 2.63 -27.25 -1.21
N ASN A 15 1.42 -27.58 -1.68
CA ASN A 15 0.37 -26.59 -1.99
C ASN A 15 -0.02 -25.75 -0.75
N THR A 16 -0.09 -26.39 0.43
CA THR A 16 -0.41 -25.70 1.69
C THR A 16 0.73 -24.80 2.18
N ASP A 17 1.99 -25.18 1.97
CA ASP A 17 3.13 -24.35 2.33
C ASP A 17 3.29 -23.14 1.40
N PHE A 18 3.09 -23.30 0.09
CA PHE A 18 3.05 -22.17 -0.86
C PHE A 18 1.96 -21.14 -0.50
N LYS A 19 0.74 -21.59 -0.19
CA LYS A 19 -0.35 -20.69 0.23
C LYS A 19 -0.03 -19.90 1.49
N LYS A 20 0.66 -20.50 2.46
CA LYS A 20 1.11 -19.81 3.69
C LYS A 20 2.17 -18.76 3.38
N GLU A 21 3.14 -19.10 2.52
CA GLU A 21 4.21 -18.17 2.13
C GLU A 21 3.64 -16.95 1.41
N GLU A 22 2.71 -17.14 0.46
CA GLU A 22 2.05 -16.03 -0.22
C GLU A 22 1.20 -15.15 0.70
N ALA A 23 0.49 -15.76 1.65
CA ALA A 23 -0.28 -15.02 2.65
C ALA A 23 0.66 -14.18 3.53
N TYR A 24 1.79 -14.75 3.94
CA TYR A 24 2.82 -14.05 4.68
C TYR A 24 3.43 -12.89 3.89
N LEU A 25 3.79 -13.10 2.62
CA LEU A 25 4.35 -12.05 1.75
C LEU A 25 3.36 -10.90 1.55
N ARG A 26 2.07 -11.21 1.36
CA ARG A 26 1.00 -10.19 1.28
C ARG A 26 0.88 -9.38 2.57
N ALA A 27 0.84 -10.06 3.72
CA ALA A 27 0.77 -9.40 5.02
C ALA A 27 2.00 -8.51 5.25
N LYS A 28 3.20 -9.01 4.95
CA LYS A 28 4.46 -8.27 5.07
C LYS A 28 4.45 -7.01 4.20
N LYS A 29 4.09 -7.14 2.90
CA LYS A 29 4.02 -5.99 1.98
C LYS A 29 3.06 -4.91 2.47
N LYS A 30 1.94 -5.32 3.09
CA LYS A 30 0.97 -4.38 3.68
C LYS A 30 1.55 -3.66 4.88
N VAL A 31 2.24 -4.36 5.79
CA VAL A 31 2.94 -3.76 6.93
C VAL A 31 4.03 -2.79 6.46
N ASP A 32 4.85 -3.18 5.49
CA ASP A 32 5.91 -2.33 4.94
C ASP A 32 5.33 -1.04 4.33
N ALA A 33 4.20 -1.13 3.62
CA ALA A 33 3.49 0.03 3.08
C ALA A 33 2.94 0.96 4.17
N ILE A 34 2.37 0.40 5.24
CA ILE A 34 1.88 1.16 6.40
C ILE A 34 3.04 1.89 7.10
N VAL A 35 4.15 1.20 7.34
CA VAL A 35 5.35 1.78 7.95
C VAL A 35 5.92 2.89 7.06
N GLY A 36 5.98 2.67 5.74
CA GLY A 36 6.41 3.68 4.78
C GLY A 36 5.52 4.93 4.79
N PHE A 37 4.20 4.76 4.90
CA PHE A 37 3.27 5.87 5.08
C PHE A 37 3.52 6.65 6.37
N TYR A 38 3.72 5.98 7.50
CA TYR A 38 4.03 6.65 8.76
C TYR A 38 5.31 7.47 8.69
N TRP A 39 6.37 6.93 8.08
CA TRP A 39 7.60 7.68 7.87
C TRP A 39 7.39 8.93 7.02
N HIS A 40 6.59 8.82 5.96
CA HIS A 40 6.25 9.95 5.11
C HIS A 40 5.40 10.99 5.87
N ALA A 41 4.40 10.55 6.64
CA ALA A 41 3.53 11.41 7.44
C ALA A 41 4.30 12.16 8.55
N VAL A 42 5.20 11.47 9.27
CA VAL A 42 6.06 12.11 10.27
C VAL A 42 6.97 13.14 9.62
N SER A 43 7.61 12.78 8.49
CA SER A 43 8.47 13.71 7.76
C SER A 43 7.68 14.92 7.28
N TYR A 44 6.47 14.72 6.77
CA TYR A 44 5.55 15.79 6.40
C TYR A 44 5.27 16.73 7.57
N VAL A 45 4.91 16.21 8.75
CA VAL A 45 4.60 17.06 9.93
C VAL A 45 5.83 17.84 10.39
N VAL A 46 6.97 17.16 10.58
CA VAL A 46 8.20 17.77 11.11
C VAL A 46 8.71 18.86 10.16
N VAL A 47 8.82 18.56 8.87
CA VAL A 47 9.33 19.51 7.87
C VAL A 47 8.37 20.68 7.69
N ASN A 48 7.06 20.46 7.63
CA ASN A 48 6.12 21.57 7.45
C ASN A 48 6.03 22.48 8.67
N ILE A 49 6.09 21.95 9.91
CA ILE A 49 6.18 22.79 11.11
C ILE A 49 7.44 23.65 11.06
N PHE A 50 8.58 23.05 10.73
CA PHE A 50 9.84 23.77 10.60
C PHE A 50 9.76 24.88 9.54
N LEU A 51 9.23 24.60 8.35
CA LEU A 51 9.07 25.58 7.27
C LEU A 51 8.09 26.70 7.64
N ILE A 52 6.94 26.38 8.22
CA ILE A 52 5.94 27.36 8.62
C ILE A 52 6.53 28.32 9.66
N VAL A 53 7.23 27.80 10.67
CA VAL A 53 7.90 28.63 11.68
C VAL A 53 8.99 29.48 11.03
N LEU A 54 9.86 28.89 10.21
CA LEU A 54 10.96 29.60 9.56
C LEU A 54 10.45 30.74 8.66
N ILE A 55 9.43 30.48 7.83
CA ILE A 55 8.85 31.49 6.94
C ILE A 55 8.09 32.54 7.76
N GLY A 56 7.30 32.12 8.74
CA GLY A 56 6.47 33.02 9.55
C GLY A 56 7.26 33.99 10.41
N ILE A 57 8.46 33.62 10.90
CA ILE A 57 9.32 34.55 11.67
C ILE A 57 10.15 35.48 10.77
N ASN A 58 10.42 35.09 9.52
CA ASN A 58 11.26 35.86 8.59
C ASN A 58 10.45 36.71 7.60
N SER A 59 9.13 36.52 7.53
CA SER A 59 8.23 37.28 6.64
C SER A 59 7.69 38.53 7.33
N SER A 60 7.62 39.65 6.59
CA SER A 60 6.97 40.89 7.05
C SER A 60 5.46 40.74 7.27
N GLU A 61 4.84 39.79 6.56
CA GLU A 61 3.42 39.43 6.72
C GLU A 61 3.19 38.29 7.73
N GLY A 62 4.26 37.72 8.26
CA GLY A 62 4.23 36.69 9.28
C GLY A 62 3.49 35.41 8.87
N PHE A 63 2.63 34.92 9.78
CA PHE A 63 1.84 33.69 9.61
C PHE A 63 0.51 33.91 8.87
N SER A 64 0.22 35.12 8.40
CA SER A 64 -1.08 35.45 7.82
C SER A 64 -1.19 35.16 6.32
N THR A 65 -0.05 34.96 5.64
CA THR A 65 -0.02 34.75 4.19
C THR A 65 -0.25 33.28 3.83
N PHE A 66 -1.07 33.03 2.79
CA PHE A 66 -1.28 31.69 2.25
C PHE A 66 0.02 31.00 1.81
N GLY A 67 1.00 31.79 1.33
CA GLY A 67 2.32 31.28 0.92
C GLY A 67 3.04 30.50 2.03
N THR A 68 2.85 30.87 3.30
CA THR A 68 3.43 30.17 4.46
C THR A 68 2.91 28.73 4.59
N TYR A 69 1.68 28.47 4.13
CA TYR A 69 1.04 27.15 4.22
C TYR A 69 0.96 26.43 2.87
N ALA A 70 1.33 27.08 1.76
CA ALA A 70 1.20 26.52 0.42
C ALA A 70 1.94 25.19 0.28
N THR A 71 3.17 25.09 0.78
CA THR A 71 3.96 23.85 0.77
C THR A 71 3.23 22.71 1.50
N ALA A 72 2.72 22.98 2.71
CA ALA A 72 1.95 22.01 3.48
C ALA A 72 0.69 21.59 2.73
N PHE A 73 -0.03 22.53 2.15
CA PHE A 73 -1.25 22.24 1.41
C PHE A 73 -1.01 21.30 0.21
N PHE A 74 -0.06 21.65 -0.67
CA PHE A 74 0.21 20.82 -1.86
C PHE A 74 0.84 19.47 -1.51
N TRP A 75 1.73 19.41 -0.53
CA TRP A 75 2.25 18.13 -0.04
C TRP A 75 1.18 17.30 0.67
N GLY A 76 0.22 17.94 1.34
CA GLY A 76 -0.91 17.29 1.99
C GLY A 76 -1.79 16.53 1.00
N ILE A 77 -1.94 17.05 -0.22
CA ILE A 77 -2.62 16.32 -1.31
C ILE A 77 -1.86 15.04 -1.67
N GLY A 78 -0.53 15.10 -1.78
CA GLY A 78 0.30 13.92 -2.01
C GLY A 78 0.20 12.89 -0.88
N LEU A 79 0.23 13.36 0.37
CA LEU A 79 0.05 12.52 1.55
C LEU A 79 -1.33 11.85 1.56
N LEU A 80 -2.39 12.55 1.15
CA LEU A 80 -3.73 12.00 1.03
C LEU A 80 -3.80 10.89 -0.02
N PHE A 81 -3.20 11.07 -1.21
CA PHE A 81 -3.15 10.01 -2.21
C PHE A 81 -2.34 8.79 -1.74
N HIS A 82 -1.24 9.01 -1.02
CA HIS A 82 -0.48 7.91 -0.42
C HIS A 82 -1.30 7.16 0.63
N PHE A 83 -2.03 7.90 1.48
CA PHE A 83 -2.97 7.31 2.44
C PHE A 83 -4.03 6.44 1.73
N LEU A 84 -4.65 6.96 0.67
CA LEU A 84 -5.63 6.20 -0.12
C LEU A 84 -5.00 4.98 -0.82
N GLY A 85 -3.73 5.05 -1.23
CA GLY A 85 -3.03 3.88 -1.79
C GLY A 85 -2.75 2.79 -0.76
N VAL A 86 -2.47 3.17 0.49
CA VAL A 86 -2.09 2.24 1.57
C VAL A 86 -3.32 1.69 2.31
N PHE A 87 -4.32 2.53 2.57
CA PHE A 87 -5.50 2.19 3.37
C PHE A 87 -6.79 2.15 2.54
N GLY A 88 -6.81 2.68 1.32
CA GLY A 88 -8.03 2.82 0.53
C GLY A 88 -8.65 1.48 0.12
N SER A 89 -7.87 0.41 -0.03
CA SER A 89 -8.44 -0.93 -0.24
C SER A 89 -9.30 -1.36 0.95
N ASP A 90 -8.83 -1.09 2.17
CA ASP A 90 -9.53 -1.46 3.40
C ASP A 90 -10.69 -0.51 3.69
N PHE A 91 -10.51 0.79 3.44
CA PHE A 91 -11.49 1.84 3.76
C PHE A 91 -12.62 1.97 2.72
N LEU A 92 -12.32 1.86 1.42
CA LEU A 92 -13.30 2.10 0.34
C LEU A 92 -14.01 0.83 -0.13
N PHE A 93 -13.32 -0.31 -0.14
CA PHE A 93 -13.84 -1.53 -0.78
C PHE A 93 -14.17 -2.66 0.22
N GLY A 94 -13.67 -2.56 1.46
CA GLY A 94 -13.97 -3.49 2.56
C GLY A 94 -13.54 -4.94 2.31
N LYS A 95 -13.73 -5.79 3.32
CA LYS A 95 -13.35 -7.23 3.28
C LYS A 95 -13.99 -8.02 2.13
N ASN A 96 -15.15 -7.59 1.63
CA ASN A 96 -15.85 -8.27 0.54
C ASN A 96 -15.11 -8.16 -0.79
N TRP A 97 -14.49 -7.01 -1.08
CA TRP A 97 -13.70 -6.85 -2.30
C TRP A 97 -12.44 -7.71 -2.28
N GLU A 98 -11.76 -7.76 -1.13
CA GLU A 98 -10.56 -8.60 -0.95
C GLU A 98 -10.90 -10.09 -1.14
N LYS A 99 -12.00 -10.54 -0.54
CA LYS A 99 -12.50 -11.92 -0.70
C LYS A 99 -12.85 -12.24 -2.16
N SER A 100 -13.55 -11.34 -2.85
CA SER A 100 -13.91 -11.52 -4.27
C SER A 100 -12.67 -11.57 -5.17
N LYS A 101 -11.64 -10.77 -4.88
CA LYS A 101 -10.38 -10.84 -5.61
C LYS A 101 -9.65 -12.15 -5.39
N ILE A 102 -9.59 -12.65 -4.16
CA ILE A 102 -9.01 -13.96 -3.85
C ILE A 102 -9.75 -15.08 -4.58
N GLU A 103 -11.08 -15.11 -4.54
CA GLU A 103 -11.90 -16.09 -5.29
C GLU A 103 -11.61 -16.02 -6.79
N LYS A 104 -11.48 -14.81 -7.35
CA LYS A 104 -11.16 -14.64 -8.77
C LYS A 104 -9.75 -15.11 -9.13
N TYR A 105 -8.76 -14.90 -8.26
CA TYR A 105 -7.40 -15.41 -8.45
C TYR A 105 -7.37 -16.94 -8.39
N MET A 106 -8.00 -17.54 -7.37
CA MET A 106 -8.09 -18.99 -7.22
C MET A 106 -8.75 -19.65 -8.44
N LYS A 107 -9.85 -19.08 -8.93
CA LYS A 107 -10.55 -19.58 -10.13
C LYS A 107 -9.72 -19.45 -11.40
N ASN A 108 -8.95 -18.38 -11.54
CA ASN A 108 -8.07 -18.19 -12.69
C ASN A 108 -6.88 -19.16 -12.67
N GLU A 109 -6.34 -19.50 -11.50
CA GLU A 109 -5.32 -20.54 -11.39
C GLU A 109 -5.88 -21.89 -11.80
N GLU A 110 -7.06 -22.29 -11.31
CA GLU A 110 -7.75 -23.52 -11.73
C GLU A 110 -7.92 -23.60 -13.26
N GLN A 111 -8.29 -22.50 -13.92
CA GLN A 111 -8.48 -22.47 -15.38
C GLN A 111 -7.18 -22.49 -16.20
N HIS A 112 -6.02 -22.19 -15.61
CA HIS A 112 -4.73 -22.24 -16.30
C HIS A 112 -4.09 -23.63 -16.29
N TRP A 113 -4.68 -24.58 -15.56
CA TRP A 113 -4.22 -25.97 -15.45
C TRP A 113 -5.10 -26.99 -16.20
N GLU A 114 -6.16 -26.54 -16.89
CA GLU A 114 -6.95 -27.34 -17.86
C GLU A 114 -6.59 -27.01 -19.31
#